data_AF-A0A2T7TQ16-F1
#
_entry.id   AF-A0A2T7TQ16-F1
#
_cell.length_a   1.000
_cell.length_b   1.000
_cell.length_c   1.000
_cell.angle_alpha   90.00
_cell.angle_beta   90.00
_cell.angle_gamma   90.00
#
_symmetry.space_group_name_H-M   'P 1'
#
loop_
_entity.id
_entity.type
_entity.pdbx_description
1 polymer ?
#
loop_
_entity_poly.entity_id
_entity_poly.type
_entity_poly.pdbx_seq_one_letter_code
_entity_poly.pdbx_strand_id
1 'polypeptide(L)'
;MKPASHHPVFSTIGTIRAVSLFALSAGLWWGWFAWDTEYAVDPATGSVSGPYEAWQGGGCILAWAGLGWIGNRMLHPAAVVAIMPVAFTTAFAISAAPMDDSGLWIVGAILMIAGTSIFTALFVALLNWRTPAHAQTRPS
;
A
#
# COMPACT_ATOMS: atom_id res chain seq x y z
N MET A 1 35.35 32.82 1.09
CA MET A 1 33.92 32.55 0.84
C MET A 1 33.75 31.07 0.53
N LYS A 2 33.08 30.31 1.40
CA LYS A 2 32.78 28.88 1.17
C LYS A 2 31.42 28.84 0.45
N PRO A 3 31.28 28.23 -0.74
CA PRO A 3 30.00 28.16 -1.42
C PRO A 3 29.02 27.34 -0.57
N ALA A 4 27.82 27.87 -0.35
CA ALA A 4 26.74 27.15 0.30
C ALA A 4 26.38 25.92 -0.54
N SER A 5 26.58 24.73 0.02
CA SER A 5 26.12 23.50 -0.60
C SER A 5 24.59 23.48 -0.54
N HIS A 6 23.95 23.78 -1.67
CA HIS A 6 22.54 23.42 -1.87
C HIS A 6 22.47 21.89 -1.85
N HIS A 7 22.21 21.31 -0.69
CA HIS A 7 21.80 19.92 -0.60
C HIS A 7 20.38 19.86 -1.16
N PRO A 8 20.15 19.24 -2.34
CA PRO A 8 18.79 19.03 -2.79
C PRO A 8 18.08 18.20 -1.71
N VAL A 9 17.00 18.75 -1.16
CA VAL A 9 16.20 18.16 -0.07
C VAL A 9 15.68 16.75 -0.44
N PHE A 10 15.71 16.41 -1.73
CA PHE A 10 15.42 15.08 -2.26
C PHE A 10 16.51 14.61 -3.24
N SER A 11 17.11 13.45 -2.98
CA SER A 11 17.93 12.76 -3.97
C SER A 11 17.02 12.23 -5.09
N THR A 12 17.36 12.50 -6.35
CA THR A 12 16.61 12.03 -7.54
C THR A 12 16.31 10.52 -7.47
N ILE A 13 17.25 9.72 -6.97
CA ILE A 13 17.10 8.27 -6.79
C ILE A 13 16.01 7.96 -5.75
N GLY A 14 15.94 8.72 -4.66
CA GLY A 14 14.91 8.56 -3.62
C GLY A 14 13.52 8.86 -4.17
N THR A 15 13.39 9.92 -4.96
CA THR A 15 12.13 10.27 -5.62
C THR A 15 11.67 9.18 -6.59
N ILE A 16 12.57 8.66 -7.44
CA ILE A 16 12.25 7.58 -8.38
C ILE A 16 11.72 6.36 -7.63
N ARG A 17 12.38 5.95 -6.54
CA ARG A 17 11.95 4.81 -5.72
C ARG A 17 10.56 5.03 -5.11
N ALA A 18 10.29 6.22 -4.59
CA ALA A 18 8.98 6.55 -4.02
C ALA A 18 7.87 6.52 -5.09
N VAL A 19 8.13 7.08 -6.27
CA VAL A 19 7.19 7.06 -7.39
C VAL A 19 6.95 5.64 -7.90
N SER A 20 8.00 4.82 -8.02
CA SER A 20 7.85 3.40 -8.38
C SER A 20 7.02 2.64 -7.36
N LEU A 21 7.25 2.85 -6.06
CA LEU A 21 6.45 2.23 -5.01
C LEU A 21 4.98 2.64 -5.12
N PHE A 22 4.71 3.93 -5.32
CA PHE A 22 3.36 4.45 -5.52
C PHE A 22 2.68 3.76 -6.71
N ALA A 23 3.33 3.76 -7.89
CA ALA A 23 2.76 3.19 -9.10
C ALA A 23 2.48 1.68 -8.96
N LEU A 24 3.41 0.93 -8.35
CA LEU A 24 3.24 -0.51 -8.11
C LEU A 24 2.13 -0.80 -7.11
N SER A 25 2.04 -0.02 -6.02
CA SER A 25 0.96 -0.16 -5.04
C SER A 25 -0.40 0.15 -5.64
N ALA A 26 -0.50 1.20 -6.46
CA ALA A 26 -1.72 1.48 -7.22
C ALA A 26 -2.04 0.32 -8.19
N GLY A 27 -1.02 -0.22 -8.87
CA GLY A 27 -1.14 -1.37 -9.77
C GLY A 27 -1.67 -2.65 -9.11
N LEU A 28 -1.46 -2.84 -7.80
CA LEU A 28 -2.06 -3.99 -7.08
C LEU A 28 -3.58 -3.95 -7.10
N TRP A 29 -4.20 -2.76 -7.05
CA TRP A 29 -5.65 -2.63 -7.16
C TRP A 29 -6.14 -3.18 -8.50
N TRP A 30 -5.56 -2.68 -9.59
CA TRP A 30 -5.95 -3.12 -10.93
C TRP A 30 -5.59 -4.57 -11.22
N GLY A 31 -4.48 -5.07 -10.68
CA GLY A 31 -4.05 -6.45 -10.89
C GLY A 31 -4.94 -7.49 -10.21
N TRP A 32 -5.59 -7.13 -9.09
CA TRP A 32 -6.33 -8.10 -8.28
C TRP A 32 -7.84 -7.86 -8.23
N PHE A 33 -8.30 -6.61 -8.27
CA PHE A 33 -9.69 -6.27 -7.96
C PHE A 33 -10.43 -5.55 -9.09
N ALA A 34 -9.75 -4.94 -10.07
CA ALA A 34 -10.45 -4.09 -11.04
C ALA A 34 -11.00 -4.82 -12.29
N TRP A 35 -10.81 -6.14 -12.43
CA TRP A 35 -11.10 -6.85 -13.69
C TRP A 35 -12.14 -7.98 -13.57
N ASP A 36 -12.27 -8.60 -12.40
CA ASP A 36 -13.28 -9.63 -12.15
C ASP A 36 -14.01 -9.28 -10.85
N THR A 37 -15.25 -8.82 -11.04
CA THR A 37 -16.15 -8.30 -10.00
C THR A 37 -17.49 -9.04 -10.02
N GLU A 38 -17.54 -10.24 -10.60
CA GLU A 38 -18.79 -10.98 -10.73
C GLU A 38 -19.19 -11.63 -9.40
N TYR A 39 -20.50 -11.67 -9.15
CA TYR A 39 -21.04 -12.40 -8.00
C TYR A 39 -21.26 -13.87 -8.41
N ALA A 40 -20.59 -14.77 -7.71
CA ALA A 40 -20.77 -16.21 -7.84
C ALA A 40 -21.87 -16.70 -6.90
N VAL A 41 -22.80 -17.51 -7.43
CA VAL A 41 -23.82 -18.18 -6.63
C VAL A 41 -23.41 -19.62 -6.43
N ASP A 42 -23.23 -20.04 -5.18
CA ASP A 42 -23.01 -21.43 -4.83
C ASP A 42 -24.29 -22.24 -5.15
N PRO A 43 -24.25 -23.20 -6.09
CA PRO A 43 -25.41 -24.00 -6.46
C PRO A 43 -25.93 -24.91 -5.35
N ALA A 44 -25.07 -25.27 -4.38
CA ALA A 44 -25.41 -26.21 -3.31
C ALA A 44 -26.03 -25.50 -2.09
N THR A 45 -25.59 -24.28 -1.79
CA THR A 45 -26.06 -23.52 -0.62
C THR A 45 -26.96 -22.34 -0.97
N GLY A 46 -27.00 -21.93 -2.24
CA GLY A 46 -27.66 -20.70 -2.68
C GLY A 46 -26.96 -19.44 -2.19
N SER A 47 -25.78 -19.56 -1.56
CA SER A 47 -25.03 -18.42 -1.04
C SER A 47 -24.46 -17.60 -2.19
N VAL A 48 -24.62 -16.28 -2.10
CA VAL A 48 -23.97 -15.33 -3.00
C VAL A 48 -22.60 -14.98 -2.41
N SER A 49 -21.56 -15.30 -3.15
CA SER A 49 -20.16 -14.94 -2.89
C SER A 49 -19.70 -13.97 -3.97
N GLY A 50 -18.79 -13.05 -3.62
CA GLY A 50 -18.34 -12.01 -4.54
C GLY A 50 -18.54 -10.59 -3.97
N PRO A 51 -18.11 -9.55 -4.70
CA PRO A 51 -17.62 -9.59 -6.08
C PRO A 51 -16.18 -10.12 -6.23
N TYR A 52 -15.48 -10.40 -5.12
CA TYR A 52 -14.10 -10.90 -5.15
C TYR A 52 -13.98 -12.31 -4.58
N GLU A 53 -13.14 -13.11 -5.23
CA GLU A 53 -12.79 -14.45 -4.82
C GLU A 53 -11.69 -14.45 -3.75
N ALA A 54 -11.70 -15.49 -2.89
CA ALA A 54 -10.74 -15.58 -1.78
C ALA A 54 -9.27 -15.61 -2.27
N TRP A 55 -9.01 -16.17 -3.45
CA TRP A 55 -7.67 -16.21 -4.04
C TRP A 55 -7.19 -14.84 -4.53
N GLN A 56 -8.09 -13.96 -4.98
CA GLN A 56 -7.74 -12.58 -5.37
C GLN A 56 -7.25 -11.81 -4.15
N GLY A 57 -7.98 -11.91 -3.03
CA GLY A 57 -7.60 -11.33 -1.76
C GLY A 57 -6.26 -11.87 -1.25
N GLY A 58 -6.10 -13.20 -1.24
CA GLY A 58 -4.85 -13.85 -0.82
C GLY A 58 -3.65 -13.45 -1.68
N GLY A 59 -3.82 -13.42 -3.00
CA GLY A 59 -2.79 -13.00 -3.94
C GLY A 59 -2.39 -11.54 -3.77
N CYS A 60 -3.37 -10.64 -3.56
CA CYS A 60 -3.09 -9.25 -3.26
C CYS A 60 -2.30 -9.08 -1.97
N ILE A 61 -2.64 -9.81 -0.89
CA ILE A 61 -1.91 -9.75 0.38
C ILE A 61 -0.45 -10.20 0.20
N LEU A 62 -0.21 -11.28 -0.55
CA LEU A 62 1.14 -11.77 -0.83
C LEU A 62 1.95 -10.76 -1.65
N ALA A 63 1.35 -10.17 -2.68
CA ALA A 63 1.99 -9.15 -3.50
C ALA A 63 2.27 -7.87 -2.69
N TRP A 64 1.34 -7.47 -1.82
CA TRP A 64 1.52 -6.36 -0.88
C TRP A 64 2.69 -6.60 0.06
N ALA A 65 2.77 -7.79 0.67
CA ALA A 65 3.85 -8.15 1.58
C ALA A 65 5.22 -8.12 0.87
N GLY A 66 5.29 -8.65 -0.36
CA GLY A 66 6.50 -8.58 -1.19
C GLY A 66 6.92 -7.14 -1.49
N LEU A 67 5.97 -6.31 -1.93
CA LEU A 67 6.23 -4.91 -2.25
C LEU A 67 6.63 -4.09 -1.02
N GLY A 68 5.95 -4.30 0.12
CA GLY A 68 6.27 -3.67 1.39
C GLY A 68 7.64 -4.07 1.92
N TRP A 69 8.05 -5.33 1.75
CA TRP A 69 9.39 -5.80 2.10
C TRP A 69 10.47 -5.12 1.26
N ILE A 70 10.30 -5.05 -0.08
CA ILE A 70 11.21 -4.34 -0.98
C ILE A 70 11.27 -2.86 -0.62
N GLY A 71 10.11 -2.22 -0.43
CA GLY A 71 10.01 -0.82 -0.03
C GLY A 71 10.77 -0.53 1.26
N ASN A 72 10.61 -1.37 2.29
CA ASN A 72 11.28 -1.23 3.58
C ASN A 72 12.82 -1.38 3.47
N ARG A 73 13.34 -2.05 2.43
CA ARG A 73 14.78 -2.15 2.16
C ARG A 73 15.34 -0.96 1.38
N MET A 74 14.49 -0.22 0.66
CA MET A 74 14.92 0.82 -0.29
C MET A 74 14.62 2.25 0.16
N LEU A 75 13.66 2.41 1.07
CA LEU A 75 13.12 3.68 1.56
C LEU A 75 13.03 3.68 3.09
N HIS A 76 12.81 4.86 3.67
CA HIS A 76 12.52 4.97 5.10
C HIS A 76 11.19 4.26 5.43
N PRO A 77 11.09 3.49 6.53
CA PRO A 77 9.88 2.75 6.91
C PRO A 77 8.59 3.60 6.90
N ALA A 78 8.66 4.83 7.40
CA ALA A 78 7.52 5.75 7.40
C ALA A 78 7.02 6.11 5.98
N ALA A 79 7.92 6.15 4.98
CA ALA A 79 7.53 6.41 3.59
C ALA A 79 6.73 5.24 3.02
N VAL A 80 7.07 3.99 3.38
CA VAL A 80 6.32 2.80 2.95
C VAL A 80 4.89 2.81 3.52
N VAL A 81 4.78 3.10 4.82
CA VAL A 81 3.49 3.20 5.53
C VAL A 81 2.61 4.32 4.96
N ALA A 82 3.19 5.41 4.48
CA ALA A 82 2.43 6.49 3.86
C ALA A 82 2.06 6.20 2.39
N ILE A 83 3.03 5.76 1.59
CA ILE A 83 2.88 5.67 0.12
C ILE A 83 1.93 4.54 -0.28
N MET A 84 2.10 3.33 0.27
CA MET A 84 1.35 2.17 -0.23
C MET A 84 -0.17 2.29 0.01
N PRO A 85 -0.65 2.64 1.22
CA PRO A 85 -2.08 2.84 1.48
C PRO A 85 -2.71 3.95 0.65
N VAL A 86 -1.99 5.08 0.50
CA VAL A 86 -2.48 6.22 -0.29
C VAL A 86 -2.60 5.83 -1.77
N ALA A 87 -1.57 5.20 -2.33
CA ALA A 87 -1.57 4.80 -3.74
C ALA A 87 -2.69 3.79 -4.06
N PHE A 88 -2.84 2.76 -3.23
CA PHE A 88 -3.86 1.73 -3.42
C PHE A 88 -5.28 2.29 -3.25
N THR A 89 -5.50 3.11 -2.21
CA THR A 89 -6.80 3.77 -2.00
C THR A 89 -7.13 4.75 -3.12
N THR A 90 -6.12 5.44 -3.67
CA THR A 90 -6.32 6.34 -4.82
C THR A 90 -6.76 5.55 -6.04
N ALA A 91 -6.15 4.41 -6.32
CA ALA A 91 -6.56 3.53 -7.41
C ALA A 91 -8.01 3.03 -7.24
N PHE A 92 -8.36 2.59 -6.02
CA PHE A 92 -9.73 2.26 -5.66
C PHE A 92 -10.69 3.42 -5.94
N ALA A 93 -10.41 4.61 -5.43
CA ALA A 93 -11.27 5.78 -5.58
C ALA A 93 -11.48 6.17 -7.05
N ILE A 94 -10.42 6.09 -7.87
CA ILE A 94 -10.52 6.34 -9.32
C ILE A 94 -11.49 5.37 -9.99
N SER A 95 -11.50 4.10 -9.57
CA SER A 95 -12.42 3.10 -10.13
C SER A 95 -13.84 3.19 -9.56
N ALA A 96 -13.99 3.54 -8.28
CA ALA A 96 -15.26 3.50 -7.57
C ALA A 96 -16.09 4.78 -7.76
N ALA A 97 -15.47 5.95 -7.71
CA ALA A 97 -16.17 7.24 -7.75
C ALA A 97 -17.04 7.44 -9.00
N PRO A 98 -16.64 7.03 -10.23
CA PRO A 98 -17.47 7.18 -11.42
C PRO A 98 -18.70 6.25 -11.47
N MET A 99 -18.72 5.19 -10.65
CA MET A 99 -19.76 4.16 -10.65
C MET A 99 -20.76 4.30 -9.50
N ASP A 100 -20.57 5.29 -8.60
CA ASP A 100 -21.35 5.42 -7.38
C ASP A 100 -21.91 6.84 -7.17
N ASP A 101 -23.21 6.98 -7.42
CA ASP A 101 -23.97 8.21 -7.21
C ASP A 101 -24.34 8.45 -5.73
N SER A 102 -24.22 7.44 -4.87
CA SER A 102 -24.60 7.53 -3.45
C SER A 102 -23.53 8.18 -2.55
N GLY A 103 -22.27 8.17 -3.01
CA GLY A 103 -21.12 8.62 -2.23
C GLY A 103 -20.57 7.59 -1.23
N LEU A 104 -21.10 6.35 -1.22
CA LEU A 104 -20.58 5.25 -0.41
C LEU A 104 -19.10 4.92 -0.71
N TRP A 105 -18.63 5.23 -1.91
CA TRP A 105 -17.22 5.09 -2.30
C TRP A 105 -16.29 5.86 -1.35
N ILE A 106 -16.74 6.98 -0.76
CA ILE A 106 -15.96 7.75 0.21
C ILE A 106 -15.76 6.95 1.50
N VAL A 107 -16.83 6.32 2.01
CA VAL A 107 -16.76 5.46 3.18
C VAL A 107 -15.84 4.28 2.90
N GLY A 108 -15.97 3.67 1.73
CA GLY A 108 -15.06 2.63 1.25
C GLY A 108 -13.60 3.08 1.24
N ALA A 109 -13.32 4.28 0.74
CA ALA A 109 -11.96 4.83 0.69
C ALA A 109 -11.38 5.08 2.09
N ILE A 110 -12.19 5.58 3.03
CA ILE A 110 -11.80 5.78 4.43
C ILE A 110 -11.45 4.45 5.09
N LEU A 111 -12.31 3.44 4.93
CA LEU A 111 -12.06 2.11 5.49
C LEU A 111 -10.84 1.46 4.84
N MET A 112 -10.66 1.62 3.53
CA MET A 112 -9.53 1.10 2.76
C MET A 112 -8.22 1.68 3.27
N ILE A 113 -8.11 3.02 3.35
CA ILE A 113 -6.88 3.66 3.79
C ILE A 113 -6.57 3.34 5.25
N ALA A 114 -7.57 3.28 6.13
CA ALA A 114 -7.39 2.90 7.52
C ALA A 114 -6.87 1.47 7.65
N GLY A 115 -7.55 0.50 7.02
CA GLY A 115 -7.17 -0.92 7.07
C GLY A 115 -5.78 -1.18 6.48
N THR A 116 -5.51 -0.65 5.29
CA THR A 116 -4.21 -0.83 4.62
C THR A 116 -3.08 -0.11 5.36
N SER A 117 -3.34 1.04 6.00
CA SER A 117 -2.35 1.73 6.83
C SER A 117 -1.99 0.93 8.08
N ILE A 118 -3.00 0.43 8.80
CA ILE A 118 -2.77 -0.42 9.99
C ILE A 118 -1.99 -1.67 9.60
N PHE A 119 -2.42 -2.37 8.54
CA PHE A 119 -1.74 -3.56 8.05
C PHE A 119 -0.28 -3.27 7.67
N THR A 120 -0.03 -2.21 6.89
CA THR A 120 1.32 -1.83 6.46
C THR A 120 2.19 -1.43 7.63
N ALA A 121 1.66 -0.66 8.60
CA ALA A 121 2.39 -0.27 9.79
C ALA A 121 2.80 -1.49 10.64
N LEU A 122 1.88 -2.43 10.88
CA LEU A 122 2.18 -3.66 11.62
C LEU A 122 3.20 -4.52 10.88
N PHE A 123 3.05 -4.67 9.57
CA PHE A 123 3.98 -5.44 8.75
C PHE A 123 5.39 -4.83 8.76
N VAL A 124 5.50 -3.53 8.55
CA VAL A 124 6.78 -2.80 8.63
C VAL A 124 7.38 -2.88 10.03
N ALA A 125 6.58 -2.75 11.09
CA ALA A 125 7.07 -2.91 12.46
C ALA A 125 7.63 -4.33 12.69
N LEU A 126 6.94 -5.35 12.20
CA LEU A 126 7.40 -6.74 12.27
C LEU A 126 8.73 -6.95 11.54
N LEU A 127 8.90 -6.36 10.35
CA LEU A 127 10.15 -6.45 9.59
C LEU A 127 11.34 -5.81 10.32
N ASN A 128 11.09 -4.76 11.11
CA ASN A 128 12.12 -3.98 11.80
C ASN A 128 12.26 -4.35 13.29
N TRP A 129 11.46 -5.29 13.80
CA TRP A 129 11.44 -5.69 15.22
C TRP A 129 12.82 -6.13 15.76
N ARG A 130 13.72 -6.59 14.88
CA ARG A 130 15.06 -7.09 15.24
C ARG A 130 16.18 -6.06 15.12
N THR A 131 15.91 -4.77 14.93
CA THR A 131 16.98 -3.75 14.91
C THR A 131 17.18 -3.18 16.33
N PRO A 132 18.12 -3.70 17.14
CA PRO A 132 18.32 -3.22 18.51
C PRO A 132 18.77 -1.76 18.53
N ALA A 133 18.16 -0.97 19.42
CA ALA A 133 18.45 0.45 19.67
C ALA A 133 19.85 0.73 20.26
N HIS A 134 20.71 -0.27 20.41
CA HIS A 134 21.97 -0.18 21.15
C HIS A 134 23.13 0.50 20.39
N ALA A 135 22.91 1.00 19.17
CA ALA A 135 23.96 1.65 18.37
C ALA A 135 24.13 3.16 18.64
N GLN A 136 23.27 3.80 19.46
CA GLN A 136 23.21 5.26 19.56
C GLN A 136 23.92 5.89 20.79
N THR A 137 24.54 5.13 21.68
CA THR A 137 25.20 5.69 22.89
C THR A 137 26.68 5.30 22.97
N ARG A 138 27.52 5.88 22.10
CA ARG A 138 28.94 6.07 22.41
C ARG A 138 29.30 7.54 22.19
N PRO A 139 29.29 8.37 23.25
CA PRO A 139 30.00 9.64 23.21
C PRO A 139 31.51 9.37 23.16
N SER A 140 32.20 10.00 22.21
CA SER A 140 33.67 10.13 22.14
C SER A 140 34.15 11.26 23.03
#